data_AF-A0A7S3Q369-F1
#
_entry.id   AF-A0A7S3Q369-F1
#
_cell.length_a   1.000
_cell.length_b   1.000
_cell.length_c   1.000
_cell.angle_alpha   90.00
_cell.angle_beta   90.00
_cell.angle_gamma   90.00
#
_symmetry.space_group_name_H-M   'P 1'
#
loop_
_entity.id
_entity.type
_entity.pdbx_description
1 polymer ?
#
loop_
_entity_poly.entity_id
_entity_poly.type
_entity_poly.pdbx_seq_one_letter_code
_entity_poly.pdbx_strand_id
1 'polypeptide(L)'
;MITIEEPVICNQVIEPEPKLEPGRERSDGRGGRGRGRGGRGRGQGRGRGSGRGRGGRGRGRGGRSNNNTNPLTSSEGGIFNTNSMMPICTFFMQNRCTFGSSCRFYHPESLSTPTNGNGIGIGIGIDNPPPTIQHAESFKTRQFNVHKAEAIAIAKNAQDIESNPYASLEGPFYSMDIECIAIGYGHAKTHRYPCRVALVKHRHRDREGGDIEILLDEWVNLKEIEVVSYMTELTGTTEQDCLGPGTKNLDNIRNLVKNLLPSNAILVGHSIQHDIEWLGLHHGVDFRDYFDNSIIFRQRIPKNLGSASNVLKAKANQAQEDSNSSELSKEFTKESKEFDADSDSNKTTNTNSTEDKKVDSYEHDDSGLAFPTRYRVFSLRHCCLNLLDVDIQSAAHNPVTDAKYSLMLFSKYKESSPQMLRAVRDSLHRSIPTNSFASGNPVVDGVCLSPHGYRLKNAARFILAWLRVRSLPVPKEEHKVQDV
;
A
#
# COMPACT_ATOMS: atom_id res chain seq x y z
N MET A 1 51.84 -4.12 -28.40
CA MET A 1 52.27 -5.37 -27.74
C MET A 1 52.25 -5.11 -26.26
N ILE A 2 51.16 -5.51 -25.60
CA ILE A 2 50.91 -5.29 -24.17
C ILE A 2 51.11 -6.65 -23.50
N THR A 3 52.12 -6.74 -22.66
CA THR A 3 52.45 -7.92 -21.86
C THR A 3 51.46 -8.05 -20.70
N ILE A 4 50.88 -9.25 -20.58
CA ILE A 4 49.93 -9.64 -19.54
C ILE A 4 50.76 -10.29 -18.42
N GLU A 5 50.76 -9.73 -17.22
CA GLU A 5 51.34 -10.37 -16.03
C GLU A 5 50.26 -11.20 -15.33
N GLU A 6 50.58 -12.47 -15.06
CA GLU A 6 49.74 -13.44 -14.38
C GLU A 6 49.75 -13.23 -12.85
N PRO A 7 48.64 -13.51 -12.13
CA PRO A 7 48.60 -13.36 -10.68
C PRO A 7 49.27 -14.52 -9.92
N VAL A 8 50.10 -14.13 -8.95
CA VAL A 8 50.82 -14.99 -8.00
C VAL A 8 49.85 -15.75 -7.09
N ILE A 9 49.94 -17.08 -7.12
CA ILE A 9 49.26 -17.99 -6.20
C ILE A 9 50.05 -18.02 -4.88
N CYS A 10 49.47 -17.49 -3.80
CA CYS A 10 50.02 -17.60 -2.45
C CYS A 10 49.48 -18.87 -1.78
N ASN A 11 50.33 -19.91 -1.69
CA ASN A 11 50.07 -21.10 -0.89
C ASN A 11 50.20 -20.75 0.61
N GLN A 12 49.07 -20.66 1.31
CA GLN A 12 49.07 -20.66 2.78
C GLN A 12 48.98 -22.08 3.31
N VAL A 13 50.02 -22.45 4.05
CA VAL A 13 50.16 -23.69 4.82
C VAL A 13 49.16 -23.66 5.98
N ILE A 14 48.29 -24.67 6.05
CA ILE A 14 47.36 -24.91 7.15
C ILE A 14 48.11 -25.73 8.21
N GLU A 15 48.32 -25.17 9.39
CA GLU A 15 48.79 -25.94 10.55
C GLU A 15 47.60 -26.67 11.23
N PRO A 16 47.77 -27.92 11.67
CA PRO A 16 46.69 -28.70 12.30
C PRO A 16 46.48 -28.35 13.78
N GLU A 17 45.22 -28.19 14.19
CA GLU A 17 44.81 -27.94 15.56
C GLU A 17 45.13 -29.10 16.54
N PRO A 18 45.37 -28.80 17.84
CA PRO A 18 45.68 -29.81 18.85
C PRO A 18 44.44 -30.56 19.34
N LYS A 19 44.59 -31.89 19.44
CA LYS A 19 43.60 -32.86 19.94
C LYS A 19 43.36 -32.68 21.45
N LEU A 20 42.10 -32.53 21.85
CA LEU A 20 41.65 -32.62 23.25
C LEU A 20 41.33 -34.08 23.61
N GLU A 21 41.94 -34.59 24.67
CA GLU A 21 41.70 -35.93 25.22
C GLU A 21 40.43 -36.01 26.12
N PRO A 22 39.82 -37.21 26.27
CA PRO A 22 38.57 -37.39 27.00
C PRO A 22 38.78 -37.54 28.52
N GLY A 23 38.16 -36.64 29.29
CA GLY A 23 38.08 -36.69 30.74
C GLY A 23 36.96 -37.62 31.24
N ARG A 24 37.33 -38.45 32.22
CA ARG A 24 36.62 -39.62 32.76
C ARG A 24 35.33 -39.33 33.54
N GLU A 25 34.45 -40.33 33.50
CA GLU A 25 33.30 -40.56 34.36
C GLU A 25 33.63 -40.53 35.87
N ARG A 26 32.70 -40.01 36.68
CA ARG A 26 32.42 -40.51 38.02
C ARG A 26 30.92 -40.58 38.26
N SER A 27 30.53 -41.76 38.72
CA SER A 27 29.19 -42.20 39.10
C SER A 27 28.79 -41.75 40.51
N ASP A 28 27.54 -42.05 40.83
CA ASP A 28 26.87 -42.08 42.15
C ASP A 28 26.04 -40.83 42.45
N GLY A 29 24.72 -40.87 42.72
CA GLY A 29 23.77 -41.95 42.86
C GLY A 29 22.57 -41.46 43.68
N ARG A 30 21.37 -42.04 43.41
CA ARG A 30 20.10 -41.97 44.18
C ARG A 30 19.38 -40.61 44.16
N GLY A 31 18.07 -40.48 43.96
CA GLY A 31 16.93 -41.40 43.91
C GLY A 31 15.69 -40.56 44.24
N GLY A 32 14.57 -40.74 43.53
CA GLY A 32 13.34 -39.99 43.85
C GLY A 32 12.25 -40.11 42.80
N ARG A 33 11.42 -41.15 42.92
CA ARG A 33 10.16 -41.30 42.18
C ARG A 33 9.13 -40.34 42.75
N GLY A 34 8.50 -39.52 41.90
CA GLY A 34 7.33 -38.71 42.26
C GLY A 34 6.30 -38.73 41.15
N ARG A 35 5.27 -39.57 41.29
CA ARG A 35 4.05 -39.55 40.45
C ARG A 35 3.13 -38.43 40.97
N GLY A 36 2.71 -37.52 40.09
CA GLY A 36 1.69 -36.51 40.38
C GLY A 36 0.64 -36.45 39.28
N ARG A 37 -0.53 -37.07 39.53
CA ARG A 37 -1.76 -36.92 38.74
C ARG A 37 -2.51 -35.67 39.23
N GLY A 38 -3.23 -35.02 38.31
CA GLY A 38 -4.52 -34.38 38.62
C GLY A 38 -4.61 -32.89 38.29
N GLY A 39 -5.68 -32.50 37.58
CA GLY A 39 -6.04 -31.10 37.40
C GLY A 39 -6.95 -30.78 36.22
N ARG A 40 -8.08 -31.50 36.06
CA ARG A 40 -9.17 -31.10 35.14
C ARG A 40 -9.95 -29.93 35.76
N GLY A 41 -9.85 -28.74 35.17
CA GLY A 41 -10.77 -27.63 35.44
C GLY A 41 -11.97 -27.66 34.51
N ARG A 42 -13.13 -28.11 35.01
CA ARG A 42 -14.45 -27.94 34.39
C ARG A 42 -15.03 -26.61 34.87
N GLY A 43 -15.37 -25.71 33.96
CA GLY A 43 -16.28 -24.58 34.20
C GLY A 43 -17.56 -24.76 33.41
N GLN A 44 -18.67 -25.04 34.10
CA GLN A 44 -20.04 -24.98 33.57
C GLN A 44 -20.69 -23.65 33.99
N GLY A 45 -21.54 -23.09 33.12
CA GLY A 45 -22.50 -22.03 33.40
C GLY A 45 -22.98 -21.38 32.09
N ARG A 46 -23.90 -22.00 31.34
CA ARG A 46 -25.37 -21.80 31.36
C ARG A 46 -25.82 -20.32 31.33
N GLY A 47 -26.29 -19.90 30.16
CA GLY A 47 -27.20 -18.77 29.96
C GLY A 47 -27.99 -18.95 28.67
N ARG A 48 -29.24 -19.43 28.78
CA ARG A 48 -30.21 -19.57 27.69
C ARG A 48 -30.89 -18.23 27.45
N GLY A 49 -30.98 -17.79 26.20
CA GLY A 49 -31.80 -16.66 25.76
C GLY A 49 -32.42 -16.96 24.40
N SER A 50 -33.59 -17.58 24.43
CA SER A 50 -34.45 -17.86 23.27
C SER A 50 -35.26 -16.61 22.92
N GLY A 51 -34.98 -16.01 21.76
CA GLY A 51 -35.82 -14.99 21.14
C GLY A 51 -36.18 -15.39 19.70
N ARG A 52 -37.37 -15.98 19.53
CA ARG A 52 -37.99 -16.22 18.22
C ARG A 52 -38.62 -14.90 17.74
N GLY A 53 -38.13 -14.36 16.63
CA GLY A 53 -38.80 -13.33 15.85
C GLY A 53 -38.92 -13.79 14.40
N ARG A 54 -40.16 -14.11 13.97
CA ARG A 54 -40.54 -14.46 12.60
C ARG A 54 -40.85 -13.19 11.80
N GLY A 55 -40.54 -13.21 10.50
CA GLY A 55 -41.04 -12.28 9.46
C GLY A 55 -39.89 -11.50 8.80
N GLY A 56 -39.70 -11.45 7.50
CA GLY A 56 -40.47 -11.94 6.36
C GLY A 56 -39.56 -12.01 5.13
N ARG A 57 -39.92 -12.87 4.20
CA ARG A 57 -39.15 -13.28 3.03
C ARG A 57 -39.13 -12.18 1.96
N GLY A 58 -37.94 -11.79 1.51
CA GLY A 58 -37.72 -11.18 0.20
C GLY A 58 -36.72 -12.04 -0.57
N ARG A 59 -37.22 -12.87 -1.49
CA ARG A 59 -36.39 -13.67 -2.40
C ARG A 59 -35.84 -12.76 -3.49
N GLY A 60 -34.53 -12.56 -3.50
CA GLY A 60 -33.77 -12.04 -4.64
C GLY A 60 -32.56 -12.94 -4.86
N ARG A 61 -32.72 -13.96 -5.71
CA ARG A 61 -31.60 -14.77 -6.23
C ARG A 61 -30.80 -13.91 -7.19
N GLY A 62 -29.48 -13.87 -7.01
CA GLY A 62 -28.56 -13.17 -7.90
C GLY A 62 -27.14 -13.14 -7.34
N GLY A 63 -26.62 -14.29 -6.93
CA GLY A 63 -25.18 -14.46 -6.72
C GLY A 63 -24.48 -14.27 -8.06
N ARG A 64 -23.69 -13.21 -8.21
CA ARG A 64 -22.71 -13.11 -9.28
C ARG A 64 -21.37 -13.62 -8.75
N SER A 65 -20.95 -14.72 -9.36
CA SER A 65 -19.66 -15.38 -9.21
C SER A 65 -18.53 -14.37 -9.36
N ASN A 66 -17.62 -14.34 -8.37
CA ASN A 66 -16.28 -13.81 -8.57
C ASN A 66 -15.48 -14.87 -9.33
N ASN A 67 -15.56 -14.87 -10.65
CA ASN A 67 -14.54 -15.53 -11.47
C ASN A 67 -13.36 -14.58 -11.57
N ASN A 68 -12.40 -14.73 -10.66
CA ASN A 68 -11.08 -14.14 -10.78
C ASN A 68 -10.09 -15.27 -11.05
N THR A 69 -10.10 -15.74 -12.29
CA THR A 69 -9.04 -16.58 -12.84
C THR A 69 -8.01 -15.65 -13.48
N ASN A 70 -6.75 -15.75 -13.07
CA ASN A 70 -5.62 -15.17 -13.79
C ASN A 70 -5.69 -15.54 -15.28
N PRO A 71 -5.56 -14.59 -16.22
CA PRO A 71 -5.17 -14.89 -17.57
C PRO A 71 -3.87 -14.15 -17.88
N LEU A 72 -2.74 -14.82 -17.63
CA LEU A 72 -1.66 -14.74 -18.60
C LEU A 72 -1.99 -15.81 -19.65
N THR A 73 -1.97 -15.41 -20.92
CA THR A 73 -2.24 -16.20 -22.14
C THR A 73 -3.73 -16.43 -22.51
N SER A 74 -4.35 -15.46 -23.19
CA SER A 74 -5.11 -15.65 -24.45
C SER A 74 -5.79 -14.34 -24.88
N SER A 75 -5.86 -14.15 -26.19
CA SER A 75 -6.15 -12.94 -26.93
C SER A 75 -7.63 -12.53 -26.96
N GLU A 76 -8.15 -11.86 -25.93
CA GLU A 76 -9.45 -11.19 -26.00
C GLU A 76 -9.47 -9.79 -25.32
N GLY A 77 -9.19 -8.75 -26.12
CA GLY A 77 -10.14 -7.64 -26.32
C GLY A 77 -10.27 -6.47 -25.33
N GLY A 78 -9.35 -6.23 -24.38
CA GLY A 78 -9.32 -4.94 -23.66
C GLY A 78 -8.78 -3.82 -24.57
N ILE A 79 -9.56 -2.76 -24.85
CA ILE A 79 -9.06 -1.62 -25.63
C ILE A 79 -8.23 -0.71 -24.70
N PHE A 80 -6.91 -0.73 -24.87
CA PHE A 80 -5.95 0.10 -24.14
C PHE A 80 -5.51 1.29 -24.99
N ASN A 81 -5.16 2.42 -24.36
CA ASN A 81 -4.46 3.48 -25.07
C ASN A 81 -3.01 3.05 -25.31
N THR A 82 -2.59 2.96 -26.58
CA THR A 82 -1.25 2.54 -26.99
C THR A 82 -0.15 3.48 -26.53
N ASN A 83 -0.48 4.71 -26.11
CA ASN A 83 0.48 5.72 -25.68
C ASN A 83 0.59 5.91 -24.16
N SER A 84 -0.22 5.23 -23.33
CA SER A 84 -0.20 5.48 -21.87
C SER A 84 -0.57 4.31 -20.95
N MET A 85 -0.76 3.08 -21.46
CA MET A 85 -1.17 1.89 -20.68
C MET A 85 -2.41 2.10 -19.78
N MET A 86 -3.13 3.20 -19.96
CA MET A 86 -4.24 3.61 -19.13
C MET A 86 -5.52 2.98 -19.69
N PRO A 87 -6.36 2.33 -18.87
CA PRO A 87 -7.52 1.62 -19.36
C PRO A 87 -8.55 2.66 -19.76
N ILE A 88 -9.13 2.44 -20.94
CA ILE A 88 -10.20 3.29 -21.43
C ILE A 88 -11.35 3.21 -20.43
N CYS A 89 -11.89 4.37 -20.10
CA CYS A 89 -13.07 4.48 -19.26
C CYS A 89 -14.23 3.76 -19.95
N THR A 90 -14.57 2.56 -19.49
CA THR A 90 -15.71 1.80 -20.04
C THR A 90 -17.01 2.58 -19.90
N PHE A 91 -17.13 3.40 -18.85
CA PHE A 91 -18.24 4.32 -18.69
C PHE A 91 -18.21 5.47 -19.70
N PHE A 92 -17.04 5.98 -20.12
CA PHE A 92 -16.94 7.02 -21.16
C PHE A 92 -17.30 6.46 -22.53
N MET A 93 -16.77 5.27 -22.89
CA MET A 93 -17.12 4.58 -24.14
C MET A 93 -18.61 4.28 -24.26
N GLN A 94 -19.31 4.20 -23.14
CA GLN A 94 -20.75 3.97 -23.07
C GLN A 94 -21.55 5.28 -22.87
N ASN A 95 -20.92 6.45 -22.90
CA ASN A 95 -21.51 7.76 -22.58
C ASN A 95 -22.20 7.84 -21.19
N ARG A 96 -21.66 7.11 -20.21
CA ARG A 96 -22.13 7.00 -18.81
C ARG A 96 -21.15 7.54 -17.76
N CYS A 97 -20.02 8.11 -18.19
CA CYS A 97 -19.03 8.67 -17.26
C CYS A 97 -19.50 10.01 -16.70
N THR A 98 -19.59 10.14 -15.38
CA THR A 98 -20.02 11.39 -14.72
C THR A 98 -18.88 12.30 -14.29
N PHE A 99 -17.64 11.92 -14.60
CA PHE A 99 -16.43 12.57 -14.06
C PHE A 99 -15.72 13.49 -15.07
N GLY A 100 -16.13 13.51 -16.34
CA GLY A 100 -15.53 14.38 -17.37
C GLY A 100 -14.00 14.24 -17.45
N SER A 101 -13.29 15.35 -17.63
CA SER A 101 -11.82 15.42 -17.60
C SER A 101 -11.20 15.06 -16.24
N SER A 102 -12.00 15.05 -15.16
CA SER A 102 -11.58 14.62 -13.83
C SER A 102 -11.71 13.11 -13.61
N CYS A 103 -12.10 12.35 -14.64
CA CYS A 103 -12.24 10.90 -14.55
C CYS A 103 -10.91 10.21 -14.26
N ARG A 104 -10.97 9.16 -13.44
CA ARG A 104 -9.83 8.27 -13.19
C ARG A 104 -9.37 7.56 -14.46
N PHE A 105 -10.23 7.30 -15.43
CA PHE A 105 -9.93 6.45 -16.59
C PHE A 105 -9.80 7.28 -17.88
N TYR A 106 -9.03 6.80 -18.86
CA TYR A 106 -8.75 7.57 -20.09
C TYR A 106 -10.00 7.75 -20.95
N HIS A 107 -10.17 8.96 -21.50
CA HIS A 107 -11.23 9.35 -22.43
C HIS A 107 -10.57 9.67 -23.78
N PRO A 108 -10.65 8.80 -24.81
CA PRO A 108 -10.11 9.11 -26.14
C PRO A 108 -10.78 10.35 -26.75
N GLU A 109 -9.97 11.23 -27.35
CA GLU A 109 -10.37 12.56 -27.85
C GLU A 109 -11.37 12.54 -29.03
N SER A 110 -11.79 11.38 -29.52
CA SER A 110 -12.65 11.27 -30.72
C SER A 110 -14.18 11.34 -30.47
N LEU A 111 -14.65 11.73 -29.27
CA LEU A 111 -16.10 11.83 -28.97
C LEU A 111 -16.55 13.13 -28.29
N SER A 112 -15.66 14.11 -28.11
CA SER A 112 -16.00 15.39 -27.49
C SER A 112 -16.13 16.51 -28.54
N THR A 113 -17.33 16.66 -29.12
CA THR A 113 -18.05 17.94 -29.37
C THR A 113 -19.24 17.73 -30.33
N PRO A 114 -20.44 18.25 -30.04
CA PRO A 114 -21.40 18.61 -31.07
C PRO A 114 -21.16 20.09 -31.41
N THR A 115 -20.31 20.38 -32.40
CA THR A 115 -20.30 21.69 -33.05
C THR A 115 -21.17 21.64 -34.29
N ASN A 116 -22.21 22.47 -34.28
CA ASN A 116 -23.05 22.75 -35.44
C ASN A 116 -22.19 23.16 -36.66
N GLY A 117 -22.50 22.59 -37.82
CA GLY A 117 -22.29 23.23 -39.12
C GLY A 117 -21.06 22.81 -39.93
N ASN A 118 -21.37 22.29 -41.13
CA ASN A 118 -20.56 22.17 -42.34
C ASN A 118 -19.53 21.03 -42.42
N GLY A 119 -19.88 20.04 -43.23
CA GLY A 119 -19.07 18.86 -43.51
C GLY A 119 -17.98 19.09 -44.55
N ILE A 120 -16.97 18.23 -44.46
CA ILE A 120 -16.15 17.72 -45.56
C ILE A 120 -15.94 16.23 -45.23
N GLY A 121 -16.37 15.35 -46.13
CA GLY A 121 -16.23 13.90 -45.99
C GLY A 121 -14.81 13.44 -46.30
N ILE A 122 -14.32 12.48 -45.51
CA ILE A 122 -13.23 11.59 -45.93
C ILE A 122 -13.74 10.17 -45.68
N GLY A 123 -14.04 9.47 -46.77
CA GLY A 123 -14.52 8.10 -46.76
C GLY A 123 -13.41 7.14 -46.35
N ILE A 124 -13.73 6.29 -45.38
CA ILE A 124 -13.07 5.00 -45.21
C ILE A 124 -14.20 3.97 -45.20
N GLY A 125 -14.30 3.23 -46.30
CA GLY A 125 -15.33 2.23 -46.51
C GLY A 125 -15.21 1.09 -45.49
N ILE A 126 -16.31 0.82 -44.80
CA ILE A 126 -16.56 -0.47 -44.16
C ILE A 126 -17.99 -0.83 -44.50
N ASP A 127 -18.16 -1.52 -45.63
CA ASP A 127 -19.43 -2.13 -46.00
C ASP A 127 -19.69 -3.31 -45.07
N ASN A 128 -20.49 -3.09 -44.03
CA ASN A 128 -21.39 -4.08 -43.44
C ASN A 128 -22.41 -3.34 -42.57
N PRO A 129 -23.73 -3.47 -42.81
CA PRO A 129 -24.73 -2.87 -41.93
C PRO A 129 -24.64 -3.53 -40.53
N PRO A 130 -24.67 -2.76 -39.43
CA PRO A 130 -24.68 -3.33 -38.10
C PRO A 130 -25.97 -4.15 -37.91
N PRO A 131 -25.92 -5.28 -37.18
CA PRO A 131 -27.13 -6.04 -36.88
C PRO A 131 -28.09 -5.14 -36.10
N THR A 132 -29.33 -5.06 -36.59
CA THR A 132 -30.41 -4.31 -35.97
C THR A 132 -30.70 -4.88 -34.59
N ILE A 133 -30.07 -4.32 -33.54
CA ILE A 133 -30.43 -4.63 -32.15
C ILE A 133 -31.75 -3.91 -31.86
N GLN A 134 -32.85 -4.58 -32.20
CA GLN A 134 -34.18 -4.24 -31.69
C GLN A 134 -34.25 -4.66 -30.22
N HIS A 135 -33.66 -3.87 -29.32
CA HIS A 135 -34.00 -3.74 -27.89
C HIS A 135 -32.98 -2.76 -27.28
N ALA A 136 -33.00 -1.50 -27.73
CA ALA A 136 -32.37 -0.41 -26.99
C ALA A 136 -33.23 -0.13 -25.75
N GLU A 137 -33.07 -0.93 -24.69
CA GLU A 137 -33.43 -0.47 -23.36
C GLU A 137 -32.74 0.89 -23.18
N SER A 138 -33.51 1.95 -22.92
CA SER A 138 -32.98 3.30 -22.79
C SER A 138 -31.92 3.31 -21.69
N PHE A 139 -30.65 3.18 -22.07
CA PHE A 139 -29.54 3.28 -21.14
C PHE A 139 -29.57 4.70 -20.61
N LYS A 140 -30.04 4.89 -19.37
CA LYS A 140 -30.04 6.19 -18.69
C LYS A 140 -28.59 6.71 -18.71
N THR A 141 -28.30 7.64 -19.61
CA THR A 141 -27.05 8.37 -19.67
C THR A 141 -26.90 9.06 -18.32
N ARG A 142 -25.92 8.62 -17.53
CA ARG A 142 -25.66 9.24 -16.22
C ARG A 142 -25.07 10.62 -16.49
N GLN A 143 -25.87 11.66 -16.26
CA GLN A 143 -25.51 13.05 -16.45
C GLN A 143 -24.28 13.43 -15.61
N PHE A 144 -23.39 14.25 -16.19
CA PHE A 144 -22.27 14.86 -15.46
C PHE A 144 -22.80 15.57 -14.20
N ASN A 145 -22.18 15.27 -13.06
CA ASN A 145 -22.57 15.87 -11.80
C ASN A 145 -21.57 16.98 -11.45
N VAL A 146 -21.95 18.22 -11.74
CA VAL A 146 -21.18 19.43 -11.48
C VAL A 146 -20.70 19.51 -10.02
N HIS A 147 -21.58 19.19 -9.06
CA HIS A 147 -21.26 19.27 -7.63
C HIS A 147 -20.28 18.18 -7.17
N LYS A 148 -20.25 17.01 -7.82
CA LYS A 148 -19.20 16.01 -7.54
C LYS A 148 -17.84 16.47 -8.03
N ALA A 149 -17.78 17.05 -9.23
CA ALA A 149 -16.54 17.61 -9.77
C ALA A 149 -16.05 18.78 -8.91
N GLU A 150 -16.96 19.66 -8.51
CA GLU A 150 -16.69 20.78 -7.61
C GLU A 150 -16.19 20.31 -6.24
N ALA A 151 -16.81 19.30 -5.63
CA ALA A 151 -16.33 18.74 -4.36
C ALA A 151 -14.89 18.17 -4.46
N ILE A 152 -14.56 17.53 -5.58
CA ILE A 152 -13.19 17.05 -5.83
C ILE A 152 -12.24 18.25 -5.98
N ALA A 153 -12.63 19.28 -6.73
CA ALA A 153 -11.83 20.49 -6.93
C ALA A 153 -11.58 21.24 -5.62
N ILE A 154 -12.59 21.40 -4.76
CA ILE A 154 -12.45 22.02 -3.44
C ILE A 154 -11.43 21.26 -2.58
N ALA A 155 -11.57 19.94 -2.48
CA ALA A 155 -10.63 19.11 -1.70
C ALA A 155 -9.19 19.18 -2.24
N LYS A 156 -9.05 19.26 -3.56
CA LYS A 156 -7.79 19.42 -4.27
C LYS A 156 -7.15 20.78 -4.00
N ASN A 157 -7.89 21.87 -4.21
CA ASN A 157 -7.41 23.23 -3.97
C ASN A 157 -7.02 23.45 -2.51
N ALA A 158 -7.76 22.84 -1.58
CA ALA A 158 -7.40 22.86 -0.15
C ALA A 158 -6.03 22.23 0.13
N GLN A 159 -5.64 21.20 -0.64
CA GLN A 159 -4.33 20.58 -0.52
C GLN A 159 -3.20 21.44 -1.12
N ASP A 160 -3.49 22.26 -2.12
CA ASP A 160 -2.47 23.07 -2.81
C ASP A 160 -1.98 24.24 -1.95
N ILE A 161 -2.78 24.65 -0.97
CA ILE A 161 -2.45 25.70 0.01
C ILE A 161 -1.89 25.15 1.32
N GLU A 162 -1.83 23.82 1.48
CA GLU A 162 -1.21 23.20 2.66
C GLU A 162 0.28 23.56 2.71
N SER A 163 0.81 23.73 3.94
CA SER A 163 2.25 23.92 4.13
C SER A 163 3.02 22.75 3.52
N ASN A 164 4.13 23.05 2.85
CA ASN A 164 5.07 22.08 2.33
C ASN A 164 6.31 22.03 3.24
N PRO A 165 6.28 21.32 4.39
CA PRO A 165 7.40 21.30 5.34
C PRO A 165 8.63 20.57 4.79
N TYR A 166 8.48 19.76 3.74
CA TYR A 166 9.56 18.96 3.18
C TYR A 166 10.42 19.70 2.16
N ALA A 167 9.92 20.79 1.56
CA ALA A 167 10.67 21.60 0.61
C ALA A 167 11.92 22.24 1.22
N SER A 168 11.85 22.64 2.50
CA SER A 168 12.95 23.28 3.23
C SER A 168 13.86 22.31 3.97
N LEU A 169 13.66 20.99 3.84
CA LEU A 169 14.55 20.03 4.49
C LEU A 169 15.93 20.09 3.84
N GLU A 170 16.94 20.19 4.70
CA GLU A 170 18.35 20.12 4.33
C GLU A 170 18.95 18.82 4.83
N GLY A 171 19.80 18.19 4.02
CA GLY A 171 20.39 16.89 4.31
C GLY A 171 21.38 16.87 5.49
N PRO A 172 22.13 15.77 5.65
CA PRO A 172 22.26 14.68 4.68
C PRO A 172 21.06 13.72 4.70
N PHE A 173 20.62 13.29 3.51
CA PHE A 173 19.47 12.39 3.36
C PHE A 173 19.89 10.92 3.25
N TYR A 174 19.19 10.09 4.00
CA TYR A 174 19.37 8.64 4.04
C TYR A 174 18.01 7.97 3.88
N SER A 175 17.99 6.73 3.41
CA SER A 175 16.79 5.89 3.41
C SER A 175 17.18 4.49 3.84
N MET A 176 16.23 3.80 4.46
CA MET A 176 16.34 2.38 4.80
C MET A 176 15.04 1.69 4.44
N ASP A 177 15.12 0.38 4.30
CA ASP A 177 13.97 -0.50 4.14
C ASP A 177 14.33 -1.87 4.74
N ILE A 178 13.33 -2.54 5.29
CA ILE A 178 13.51 -3.78 6.04
C ILE A 178 12.50 -4.82 5.58
N GLU A 179 13.03 -5.94 5.11
CA GLU A 179 12.22 -7.12 4.85
C GLU A 179 12.07 -7.95 6.12
N CYS A 180 10.88 -8.55 6.28
CA CYS A 180 10.53 -9.34 7.44
C CYS A 180 10.00 -10.73 7.05
N ILE A 181 10.50 -11.75 7.72
CA ILE A 181 9.97 -13.12 7.66
C ILE A 181 8.84 -13.31 8.65
N ALA A 182 8.20 -14.48 8.61
CA ALA A 182 7.17 -14.88 9.54
C ALA A 182 7.73 -15.80 10.64
N ILE A 183 7.59 -15.38 11.89
CA ILE A 183 7.78 -16.21 13.11
C ILE A 183 6.44 -16.70 13.68
N GLY A 184 5.34 -16.33 13.02
CA GLY A 184 4.01 -16.76 13.39
C GLY A 184 3.06 -16.66 12.20
N TYR A 185 1.89 -17.28 12.33
CA TYR A 185 0.98 -17.43 11.20
C TYR A 185 0.01 -16.26 10.93
N GLY A 186 -0.01 -15.24 11.79
CA GLY A 186 -0.85 -14.06 11.64
C GLY A 186 -0.20 -13.03 10.71
N HIS A 187 -0.91 -11.92 10.46
CA HIS A 187 -0.39 -10.77 9.71
C HIS A 187 0.06 -9.61 10.62
N ALA A 188 -0.12 -9.74 11.94
CA ALA A 188 0.27 -8.72 12.89
C ALA A 188 1.79 -8.59 12.99
N LYS A 189 2.28 -7.40 13.38
CA LYS A 189 3.71 -7.12 13.57
C LYS A 189 4.40 -8.12 14.49
N THR A 190 3.72 -8.59 15.54
CA THR A 190 4.23 -9.60 16.48
C THR A 190 4.44 -11.00 15.88
N HIS A 191 3.96 -11.24 14.65
CA HIS A 191 4.18 -12.48 13.89
C HIS A 191 5.25 -12.30 12.80
N ARG A 192 5.99 -11.19 12.84
CA ARG A 192 7.03 -10.84 11.88
C ARG A 192 8.35 -10.63 12.60
N TYR A 193 9.45 -10.86 11.88
CA TYR A 193 10.79 -10.63 12.38
C TYR A 193 11.71 -10.18 11.23
N PRO A 194 12.57 -9.16 11.42
CA PRO A 194 13.47 -8.68 10.38
C PRO A 194 14.39 -9.77 9.83
N CYS A 195 14.57 -9.82 8.50
CA CYS A 195 15.45 -10.78 7.83
C CYS A 195 16.49 -10.16 6.92
N ARG A 196 16.24 -8.96 6.39
CA ARG A 196 17.19 -8.23 5.56
C ARG A 196 17.02 -6.73 5.79
N VAL A 197 18.13 -6.02 5.96
CA VAL A 197 18.15 -4.58 6.25
C VAL A 197 18.98 -3.89 5.19
N ALA A 198 18.47 -2.81 4.62
CA ALA A 198 19.23 -1.94 3.72
C ALA A 198 19.34 -0.53 4.28
N LEU A 199 20.50 0.10 4.08
CA LEU A 199 20.71 1.53 4.33
C LEU A 199 21.40 2.15 3.11
N VAL A 200 20.83 3.25 2.62
CA VAL A 200 21.36 4.00 1.49
C VAL A 200 21.49 5.49 1.82
N LYS A 201 22.38 6.17 1.12
CA LYS A 201 22.68 7.59 1.30
C LYS A 201 22.59 8.33 -0.03
N HIS A 202 21.94 9.49 0.00
CA HIS A 202 21.97 10.42 -1.12
C HIS A 202 23.35 11.09 -1.20
N ARG A 203 24.07 10.97 -2.32
CA ARG A 203 25.33 11.70 -2.51
C ARG A 203 25.04 13.14 -2.91
N HIS A 204 25.65 14.09 -2.22
CA HIS A 204 25.75 15.45 -2.72
C HIS A 204 26.82 15.48 -3.83
N ARG A 205 26.45 15.88 -5.06
CA ARG A 205 27.40 16.31 -6.08
C ARG A 205 26.87 17.54 -6.83
N ASP A 206 27.81 18.36 -7.24
CA ASP A 206 27.68 19.62 -7.99
C ASP A 206 27.15 19.47 -9.44
N ARG A 207 26.45 18.37 -9.76
CA ARG A 207 25.82 18.14 -11.07
C ARG A 207 24.46 17.47 -10.89
N GLU A 208 23.48 17.91 -11.68
CA GLU A 208 22.10 17.40 -11.68
C GLU A 208 22.06 15.86 -11.71
N GLY A 209 21.36 15.27 -10.74
CA GLY A 209 21.12 13.82 -10.63
C GLY A 209 22.02 13.08 -9.63
N GLY A 210 22.01 13.49 -8.36
CA GLY A 210 22.85 12.89 -7.30
C GLY A 210 22.74 11.36 -7.21
N ASP A 211 23.88 10.68 -7.33
CA ASP A 211 23.98 9.22 -7.18
C ASP A 211 23.54 8.76 -5.78
N ILE A 212 22.96 7.57 -5.68
CA ILE A 212 22.62 6.95 -4.38
C ILE A 212 23.66 5.87 -4.04
N GLU A 213 24.26 6.01 -2.87
CA GLU A 213 25.23 5.08 -2.32
C GLU A 213 24.56 4.03 -1.43
N ILE A 214 24.92 2.76 -1.62
CA ILE A 214 24.54 1.68 -0.70
C ILE A 214 25.57 1.65 0.42
N LEU A 215 25.11 1.82 1.65
CA LEU A 215 25.97 1.75 2.84
C LEU A 215 25.87 0.40 3.54
N LEU A 216 24.70 -0.25 3.47
CA LEU A 216 24.43 -1.52 4.13
C LEU A 216 23.40 -2.32 3.33
N ASP A 217 23.62 -3.63 3.19
CA ASP A 217 22.69 -4.63 2.67
C ASP A 217 23.01 -5.96 3.36
N GLU A 218 22.36 -6.23 4.49
CA GLU A 218 22.74 -7.32 5.39
C GLU A 218 21.55 -8.23 5.69
N TRP A 219 21.81 -9.54 5.64
CA TRP A 219 20.88 -10.56 6.09
C TRP A 219 21.04 -10.80 7.59
N VAL A 220 19.90 -10.86 8.27
CA VAL A 220 19.82 -11.18 9.70
C VAL A 220 20.05 -12.68 9.89
N ASN A 221 20.93 -13.03 10.81
CA ASN A 221 21.15 -14.41 11.21
C ASN A 221 19.93 -14.93 11.97
N LEU A 222 19.31 -16.00 11.44
CA LEU A 222 18.09 -16.58 12.00
C LEU A 222 18.29 -17.97 12.61
N LYS A 223 19.54 -18.40 12.86
CA LYS A 223 19.85 -19.74 13.41
C LYS A 223 19.13 -20.06 14.72
N GLU A 224 18.91 -19.04 15.55
CA GLU A 224 18.28 -19.15 16.86
C GLU A 224 16.79 -18.74 16.84
N ILE A 225 16.23 -18.45 15.67
CA ILE A 225 14.86 -17.99 15.51
C ILE A 225 14.00 -19.12 14.95
N GLU A 226 12.87 -19.41 15.59
CA GLU A 226 11.88 -20.35 15.05
C GLU A 226 11.12 -19.70 13.88
N VAL A 227 11.64 -19.87 12.67
CA VAL A 227 11.03 -19.35 11.45
C VAL A 227 9.87 -20.24 11.00
N VAL A 228 8.70 -19.63 10.81
CA VAL A 228 7.52 -20.31 10.24
C VAL A 228 7.56 -20.30 8.71
N SER A 229 7.93 -19.16 8.12
CA SER A 229 8.07 -19.00 6.67
C SER A 229 8.94 -17.80 6.36
N TYR A 230 9.82 -17.97 5.36
CA TYR A 230 10.61 -16.87 4.81
C TYR A 230 9.79 -15.94 3.89
N MET A 231 8.59 -16.37 3.47
CA MET A 231 7.72 -15.67 2.52
C MET A 231 8.51 -15.23 1.28
N THR A 232 9.35 -16.11 0.75
CA THR A 232 10.36 -15.80 -0.27
C THR A 232 9.78 -15.14 -1.52
N GLU A 233 8.55 -15.49 -1.92
CA GLU A 233 7.87 -14.84 -3.04
C GLU A 233 7.62 -13.33 -2.81
N LEU A 234 7.48 -12.92 -1.54
CA LEU A 234 7.34 -11.53 -1.14
C LEU A 234 8.70 -10.90 -0.85
N THR A 235 9.52 -11.52 0.00
CA THR A 235 10.71 -10.91 0.61
C THR A 235 12.00 -11.12 -0.20
N GLY A 236 11.96 -12.03 -1.19
CA GLY A 236 13.15 -12.48 -1.92
C GLY A 236 14.16 -13.23 -1.06
N THR A 237 13.84 -13.50 0.21
CA THR A 237 14.77 -14.07 1.18
C THR A 237 14.57 -15.58 1.29
N THR A 238 15.66 -16.32 1.28
CA THR A 238 15.69 -17.78 1.49
C THR A 238 16.31 -18.14 2.83
N GLU A 239 16.16 -19.40 3.23
CA GLU A 239 16.82 -19.95 4.41
C GLU A 239 18.34 -19.86 4.31
N GLN A 240 18.90 -20.18 3.15
CA GLN A 240 20.34 -20.16 2.93
C GLN A 240 20.93 -18.75 3.15
N ASP A 241 20.20 -17.71 2.74
CA ASP A 241 20.63 -16.33 2.92
C ASP A 241 20.79 -15.95 4.40
N CYS A 242 19.92 -16.48 5.27
CA CYS A 242 19.87 -16.14 6.69
C CYS A 242 20.74 -17.07 7.57
N LEU A 243 21.13 -18.25 7.07
CA LEU A 243 21.92 -19.23 7.83
C LEU A 243 23.41 -19.29 7.40
N GLY A 244 23.80 -18.50 6.40
CA GLY A 244 25.16 -18.45 5.88
C GLY A 244 26.23 -18.00 6.90
N PRO A 245 27.52 -18.27 6.64
CA PRO A 245 28.62 -17.95 7.56
C PRO A 245 28.91 -16.45 7.74
N GLY A 246 28.37 -15.59 6.86
CA GLY A 246 28.56 -14.13 6.91
C GLY A 246 27.40 -13.34 7.55
N THR A 247 26.34 -14.01 8.01
CA THR A 247 25.15 -13.34 8.56
C THR A 247 25.40 -12.83 9.96
N LYS A 248 24.73 -11.71 10.30
CA LYS A 248 24.91 -11.01 11.57
C LYS A 248 23.61 -11.04 12.35
N ASN A 249 23.67 -11.14 13.68
CA ASN A 249 22.45 -10.99 14.49
C ASN A 249 21.89 -9.56 14.34
N LEU A 250 20.61 -9.39 14.68
CA LEU A 250 19.91 -8.11 14.48
C LEU A 250 20.54 -6.96 15.27
N ASP A 251 21.06 -7.23 16.49
CA ASP A 251 21.70 -6.21 17.32
C ASP A 251 23.00 -5.69 16.71
N ASN A 252 23.81 -6.57 16.12
CA ASN A 252 25.02 -6.16 15.39
C ASN A 252 24.66 -5.32 14.16
N ILE A 253 23.62 -5.71 13.40
CA ILE A 253 23.16 -4.91 12.26
C ILE A 253 22.64 -3.54 12.71
N ARG A 254 21.88 -3.48 13.82
CA ARG A 254 21.44 -2.22 14.42
C ARG A 254 22.63 -1.32 14.77
N ASN A 255 23.68 -1.87 15.36
CA ASN A 255 24.90 -1.11 15.69
C ASN A 255 25.63 -0.64 14.43
N LEU A 256 25.68 -1.45 13.36
CA LEU A 256 26.23 -1.02 12.07
C LEU A 256 25.42 0.14 11.49
N VAL A 257 24.08 0.07 11.51
CA VAL A 257 23.21 1.17 11.06
C VAL A 257 23.49 2.44 11.86
N LYS A 258 23.54 2.36 13.19
CA LYS A 258 23.85 3.52 14.06
C LYS A 258 25.23 4.12 13.80
N ASN A 259 26.21 3.30 13.44
CA ASN A 259 27.56 3.78 13.10
C ASN A 259 27.62 4.45 11.71
N LEU A 260 26.79 4.01 10.77
CA LEU A 260 26.73 4.54 9.40
C LEU A 260 25.79 5.74 9.25
N LEU A 261 24.81 5.87 10.15
CA LEU A 261 23.80 6.93 10.17
C LEU A 261 24.25 8.05 11.12
N PRO A 262 24.63 9.24 10.61
CA PRO A 262 25.01 10.34 11.47
C PRO A 262 23.80 10.93 12.19
N SER A 263 23.99 11.43 13.40
CA SER A 263 22.91 11.99 14.22
C SER A 263 22.25 13.23 13.62
N ASN A 264 22.86 13.89 12.63
CA ASN A 264 22.26 15.00 11.88
C ASN A 264 21.47 14.55 10.63
N ALA A 265 21.41 13.25 10.33
CA ALA A 265 20.72 12.72 9.16
C ALA A 265 19.21 12.92 9.20
N ILE A 266 18.61 13.03 8.01
CA ILE A 266 17.17 12.87 7.82
C ILE A 266 16.90 11.54 7.14
N LEU A 267 16.09 10.69 7.78
CA LEU A 267 15.60 9.45 7.19
C LEU A 267 14.38 9.73 6.31
N VAL A 268 14.48 9.42 5.03
CA VAL A 268 13.40 9.59 4.06
C VAL A 268 12.99 8.21 3.59
N GLY A 269 11.69 7.95 3.52
CA GLY A 269 11.20 6.66 3.01
C GLY A 269 9.71 6.65 2.79
N HIS A 270 9.17 5.54 2.31
CA HIS A 270 7.74 5.38 2.10
C HIS A 270 7.16 4.54 3.23
N SER A 271 6.50 5.18 4.21
CA SER A 271 6.15 4.58 5.52
C SER A 271 7.36 4.25 6.43
N ILE A 272 8.43 5.06 6.32
CA ILE A 272 9.74 4.87 6.99
C ILE A 272 9.69 4.65 8.51
N GLN A 273 8.62 5.10 9.17
CA GLN A 273 8.41 4.92 10.60
C GLN A 273 8.43 3.44 11.02
N HIS A 274 7.88 2.55 10.18
CA HIS A 274 7.86 1.13 10.49
C HIS A 274 9.26 0.53 10.54
N ASP A 275 10.15 0.98 9.65
CA ASP A 275 11.54 0.52 9.57
C ASP A 275 12.37 1.04 10.74
N ILE A 276 12.18 2.32 11.10
CA ILE A 276 12.77 2.95 12.29
C ILE A 276 12.40 2.14 13.55
N GLU A 277 11.12 1.77 13.69
CA GLU A 277 10.65 0.97 14.82
C GLU A 277 11.22 -0.46 14.81
N TRP A 278 11.36 -1.10 13.65
CA TRP A 278 11.92 -2.45 13.54
C TRP A 278 13.38 -2.51 14.00
N LEU A 279 14.16 -1.48 13.69
CA LEU A 279 15.53 -1.36 14.18
C LEU A 279 15.61 -0.74 15.58
N GLY A 280 14.51 -0.27 16.17
CA GLY A 280 14.55 0.40 17.46
C GLY A 280 15.47 1.63 17.48
N LEU A 281 15.45 2.40 16.39
CA LEU A 281 16.17 3.67 16.32
C LEU A 281 15.37 4.77 17.02
N HIS A 282 16.08 5.64 17.74
CA HIS A 282 15.49 6.71 18.52
C HIS A 282 15.66 8.06 17.81
N HIS A 283 14.52 8.66 17.48
CA HIS A 283 14.45 10.01 16.90
C HIS A 283 15.09 11.05 17.85
N GLY A 284 15.92 11.94 17.29
CA GLY A 284 16.68 12.94 18.02
C GLY A 284 17.97 12.42 18.68
N VAL A 285 18.21 11.10 18.62
CA VAL A 285 19.41 10.45 19.19
C VAL A 285 20.22 9.79 18.08
N ASP A 286 19.63 8.81 17.39
CA ASP A 286 20.30 8.05 16.34
C ASP A 286 20.27 8.81 14.98
N PHE A 287 19.33 9.75 14.82
CA PHE A 287 19.17 10.60 13.64
C PHE A 287 18.37 11.87 14.01
N ARG A 288 18.45 12.92 13.19
CA ARG A 288 17.86 14.22 13.51
C ARG A 288 16.35 14.23 13.33
N ASP A 289 15.89 13.75 12.18
CA ASP A 289 14.48 13.77 11.79
C ASP A 289 14.17 12.70 10.73
N TYR A 290 12.88 12.52 10.41
CA TYR A 290 12.45 11.62 9.35
C TYR A 290 11.26 12.19 8.55
N PHE A 291 11.13 11.75 7.31
CA PHE A 291 10.07 12.19 6.41
C PHE A 291 9.47 11.03 5.61
N ASP A 292 8.14 10.95 5.62
CA ASP A 292 7.40 9.96 4.86
C ASP A 292 6.97 10.51 3.48
N ASN A 293 7.54 9.95 2.42
CA ASN A 293 7.22 10.28 1.04
C ASN A 293 5.74 10.13 0.70
N SER A 294 4.99 9.31 1.43
CA SER A 294 3.55 9.16 1.24
C SER A 294 2.80 10.50 1.31
N ILE A 295 3.34 11.48 2.04
CA ILE A 295 2.80 12.84 2.18
C ILE A 295 2.93 13.66 0.90
N ILE A 296 4.04 13.50 0.16
CA ILE A 296 4.24 14.19 -1.12
C ILE A 296 3.19 13.71 -2.11
N PHE A 297 2.94 12.41 -2.16
CA PHE A 297 2.18 11.78 -3.25
C PHE A 297 0.69 11.57 -2.94
N ARG A 298 0.25 11.66 -1.68
CA ARG A 298 -1.17 11.46 -1.31
C ARG A 298 -2.08 12.49 -1.98
N GLN A 299 -3.30 12.08 -2.31
CA GLN A 299 -4.33 12.94 -2.90
C GLN A 299 -5.47 13.18 -1.90
N ARG A 300 -5.71 14.44 -1.52
CA ARG A 300 -6.89 14.84 -0.75
C ARG A 300 -8.14 14.69 -1.61
N ILE A 301 -9.16 14.03 -1.07
CA ILE A 301 -10.44 13.78 -1.73
C ILE A 301 -11.58 13.84 -0.70
N PRO A 302 -12.84 14.08 -1.12
CA PRO A 302 -13.98 13.99 -0.22
C PRO A 302 -14.06 12.62 0.46
N LYS A 303 -14.32 12.61 1.78
CA LYS A 303 -14.49 11.36 2.54
C LYS A 303 -15.65 10.54 1.99
N ASN A 304 -16.76 11.22 1.70
CA ASN A 304 -17.90 10.69 0.96
C ASN A 304 -18.30 11.65 -0.16
N LEU A 305 -18.07 11.25 -1.41
CA LEU A 305 -18.33 12.10 -2.57
C LEU A 305 -19.83 12.38 -2.79
N GLY A 306 -20.72 11.45 -2.42
CA GLY A 306 -22.16 11.66 -2.52
C GLY A 306 -22.65 12.71 -1.52
N SER A 307 -22.24 12.57 -0.26
CA SER A 307 -22.56 13.54 0.78
C SER A 307 -22.00 14.92 0.47
N ALA A 308 -20.73 15.02 0.04
CA ALA A 308 -20.11 16.29 -0.34
C ALA A 308 -20.88 16.98 -1.50
N SER A 309 -21.25 16.21 -2.53
CA SER A 309 -22.06 16.72 -3.64
C SER A 309 -23.43 17.23 -3.19
N ASN A 310 -24.07 16.59 -2.21
CA ASN A 310 -25.36 17.04 -1.69
C ASN A 310 -25.23 18.36 -0.90
N VAL A 311 -24.15 18.53 -0.14
CA VAL A 311 -23.88 19.79 0.58
C VAL A 311 -23.71 20.95 -0.39
N LEU A 312 -22.92 20.78 -1.46
CA LEU A 312 -22.71 21.82 -2.46
C LEU A 312 -23.99 22.14 -3.23
N LYS A 313 -24.79 21.12 -3.56
CA LYS A 313 -26.09 21.33 -4.19
C LYS A 313 -27.04 22.14 -3.30
N ALA A 314 -27.10 21.83 -2.00
CA ALA A 314 -27.93 22.57 -1.06
C ALA A 314 -27.49 24.03 -0.93
N LYS A 315 -26.18 24.29 -0.87
CA LYS A 315 -25.62 25.65 -0.86
C LYS A 315 -25.94 26.44 -2.12
N ALA A 316 -25.84 25.79 -3.30
CA ALA A 316 -26.17 26.43 -4.57
C ALA A 316 -27.66 26.81 -4.65
N ASN A 317 -28.55 25.94 -4.19
CA ASN A 317 -29.99 26.23 -4.13
C ASN A 317 -30.30 27.39 -3.16
N GLN A 318 -29.69 27.38 -1.96
CA GLN A 318 -29.86 28.44 -0.98
C GLN A 318 -29.38 29.79 -1.52
N ALA A 319 -28.23 29.83 -2.20
CA ALA A 319 -27.72 31.05 -2.82
C ALA A 319 -28.66 31.61 -3.92
N GLN A 320 -29.38 30.73 -4.63
CA GLN A 320 -30.39 31.14 -5.63
C GLN A 320 -31.67 31.69 -4.96
N GLU A 321 -32.09 31.11 -3.84
CA GLU A 321 -33.21 31.61 -3.04
C GLU A 321 -32.88 32.96 -2.40
N ASP A 322 -31.65 33.13 -1.90
CA ASP A 322 -31.14 34.38 -1.33
C ASP A 322 -30.97 35.46 -2.42
N SER A 323 -30.51 35.11 -3.62
CA SER A 323 -30.42 36.07 -4.73
C SER A 323 -31.80 36.53 -5.20
N ASN A 324 -32.75 35.61 -5.34
CA ASN A 324 -34.12 35.92 -5.77
C ASN A 324 -34.89 36.74 -4.72
N SER A 325 -34.66 36.48 -3.42
CA SER A 325 -35.23 37.29 -2.33
C SER A 325 -34.56 38.67 -2.22
N SER A 326 -33.27 38.79 -2.56
CA SER A 326 -32.57 40.09 -2.66
C SER A 326 -33.02 40.94 -3.86
N GLU A 327 -33.48 40.31 -4.93
CA GLU A 327 -34.08 40.98 -6.10
C GLU A 327 -35.52 41.41 -5.82
N LEU A 328 -36.34 40.56 -5.18
CA LEU A 328 -37.68 40.93 -4.73
C LEU A 328 -37.68 42.06 -3.68
N SER A 329 -36.67 42.11 -2.79
CA SER A 329 -36.55 43.19 -1.80
C SER A 329 -36.00 44.51 -2.37
N LYS A 330 -35.38 44.49 -3.56
CA LYS A 330 -35.06 45.72 -4.31
C LYS A 330 -36.27 46.29 -5.06
N GLU A 331 -37.29 45.48 -5.33
CA GLU A 331 -38.59 45.96 -5.84
C GLU A 331 -39.56 46.40 -4.73
N PHE A 332 -39.33 46.00 -3.47
CA PHE A 332 -40.25 46.27 -2.35
C PHE A 332 -39.71 47.20 -1.25
N THR A 333 -38.53 47.80 -1.41
CA THR A 333 -38.03 48.85 -0.50
C THR A 333 -38.47 50.23 -0.95
N LYS A 334 -39.79 50.41 -1.01
CA LYS A 334 -40.43 51.72 -0.92
C LYS A 334 -41.76 51.61 -0.18
N GLU A 335 -41.75 51.08 1.04
CA GLU A 335 -42.57 51.60 2.14
C GLU A 335 -42.38 50.85 3.45
N SER A 336 -42.33 51.66 4.51
CA SER A 336 -42.54 51.37 5.94
C SER A 336 -41.37 50.84 6.79
N LYS A 337 -41.20 51.62 7.87
CA LYS A 337 -40.24 51.57 8.98
C LYS A 337 -40.84 50.82 10.18
N GLU A 338 -39.93 50.43 11.09
CA GLU A 338 -40.04 50.36 12.56
C GLU A 338 -41.02 49.35 13.21
N PHE A 339 -40.50 48.33 13.93
CA PHE A 339 -40.59 48.20 15.41
C PHE A 339 -39.80 46.98 15.97
N ASP A 340 -39.56 47.02 17.29
CA ASP A 340 -38.51 46.39 18.12
C ASP A 340 -38.58 44.89 18.53
N ALA A 341 -37.39 44.41 18.96
CA ALA A 341 -37.03 43.60 20.16
C ALA A 341 -37.42 42.11 20.40
N ASP A 342 -36.34 41.32 20.55
CA ASP A 342 -35.97 40.36 21.63
C ASP A 342 -36.58 38.94 21.74
N SER A 343 -35.71 37.92 21.71
CA SER A 343 -35.52 36.89 22.76
C SER A 343 -34.74 35.63 22.31
N ASP A 344 -33.90 35.18 23.24
CA ASP A 344 -33.03 33.99 23.31
C ASP A 344 -33.67 32.62 23.01
N SER A 345 -32.86 31.65 22.53
CA SER A 345 -32.46 30.47 23.34
C SER A 345 -31.71 29.37 22.57
N ASN A 346 -30.67 28.89 23.27
CA ASN A 346 -29.80 27.73 23.01
C ASN A 346 -30.51 26.44 22.55
N LYS A 347 -29.84 25.67 21.68
CA LYS A 347 -29.87 24.19 21.79
C LYS A 347 -28.59 23.50 21.30
N THR A 348 -27.82 23.09 22.30
CA THR A 348 -26.74 22.10 22.31
C THR A 348 -27.24 20.71 21.87
N THR A 349 -26.47 19.99 21.05
CA THR A 349 -26.46 18.51 21.08
C THR A 349 -25.06 17.95 20.80
N ASN A 350 -24.44 17.48 21.87
CA ASN A 350 -23.40 16.45 21.93
C ASN A 350 -23.86 15.17 21.21
N THR A 351 -22.94 14.48 20.52
CA THR A 351 -22.84 13.01 20.57
C THR A 351 -21.39 12.54 20.37
N ASN A 352 -20.95 11.70 21.32
CA ASN A 352 -19.63 11.09 21.47
C ASN A 352 -19.50 9.76 20.69
N SER A 353 -18.24 9.46 20.29
CA SER A 353 -17.54 8.14 20.28
C SER A 353 -18.07 7.04 19.33
N THR A 354 -17.28 6.17 18.69
CA THR A 354 -16.03 5.43 19.01
C THR A 354 -15.29 5.08 17.70
N GLU A 355 -14.00 5.41 17.56
CA GLU A 355 -12.79 4.54 17.67
C GLU A 355 -12.59 3.45 16.60
N ASP A 356 -11.64 3.74 15.69
CA ASP A 356 -10.55 2.86 15.25
C ASP A 356 -9.52 3.77 14.53
N LYS A 357 -8.71 4.49 15.31
CA LYS A 357 -7.74 5.47 14.79
C LYS A 357 -6.44 4.76 14.38
N LYS A 358 -6.23 4.61 13.08
CA LYS A 358 -4.88 4.55 12.50
C LYS A 358 -4.30 5.96 12.67
N VAL A 359 -3.19 6.09 13.38
CA VAL A 359 -2.53 7.37 13.66
C VAL A 359 -1.97 7.92 12.35
N ASP A 360 -2.76 8.73 11.63
CA ASP A 360 -2.24 9.63 10.62
C ASP A 360 -1.55 10.78 11.38
N SER A 361 -0.22 10.73 11.50
CA SER A 361 0.59 11.73 12.22
C SER A 361 0.64 13.12 11.57
N TYR A 362 -0.23 13.37 10.58
CA TYR A 362 -0.46 14.66 9.96
C TYR A 362 -1.97 14.92 10.00
N GLU A 363 -2.42 15.54 11.08
CA GLU A 363 -3.80 16.01 11.21
C GLU A 363 -4.14 16.91 9.99
N HIS A 364 -5.21 16.58 9.26
CA HIS A 364 -5.70 17.47 8.22
C HIS A 364 -6.74 18.39 8.79
N ASP A 365 -6.52 19.68 8.61
CA ASP A 365 -7.48 20.70 8.97
C ASP A 365 -8.59 20.78 7.91
N ASP A 366 -9.78 20.32 8.28
CA ASP A 366 -11.01 20.43 7.50
C ASP A 366 -11.85 21.67 7.93
N SER A 367 -11.38 22.50 8.89
CA SER A 367 -12.16 23.60 9.48
C SER A 367 -12.67 24.62 8.46
N GLY A 368 -11.95 24.80 7.35
CA GLY A 368 -12.34 25.67 6.23
C GLY A 368 -13.19 25.01 5.14
N LEU A 369 -13.54 23.72 5.26
CA LEU A 369 -14.22 22.97 4.20
C LEU A 369 -15.68 22.66 4.52
N ALA A 370 -16.51 22.69 3.48
CA ALA A 370 -17.94 22.40 3.59
C ALA A 370 -18.25 20.91 3.89
N PHE A 371 -17.28 20.02 3.76
CA PHE A 371 -17.46 18.58 3.94
C PHE A 371 -16.14 17.93 4.38
N PRO A 372 -16.19 16.80 5.09
CA PRO A 372 -14.99 16.11 5.53
C PRO A 372 -14.22 15.52 4.35
N THR A 373 -12.91 15.55 4.44
CA THR A 373 -12.00 14.98 3.45
C THR A 373 -11.25 13.78 4.01
N ARG A 374 -10.40 13.19 3.16
CA ARG A 374 -9.41 12.18 3.53
C ARG A 374 -8.29 12.21 2.50
N TYR A 375 -7.15 11.67 2.87
CA TYR A 375 -6.10 11.38 1.90
C TYR A 375 -6.23 9.98 1.32
N ARG A 376 -6.02 9.89 0.01
CA ARG A 376 -5.71 8.63 -0.67
C ARG A 376 -4.19 8.54 -0.80
N VAL A 377 -3.60 7.59 -0.10
CA VAL A 377 -2.17 7.29 -0.16
C VAL A 377 -1.91 6.27 -1.28
N PHE A 378 -0.75 6.37 -1.91
CA PHE A 378 -0.27 5.45 -2.95
C PHE A 378 0.94 4.67 -2.42
N SER A 379 1.13 3.42 -2.85
CA SER A 379 2.32 2.64 -2.48
C SER A 379 3.56 3.14 -3.21
N LEU A 380 4.74 2.81 -2.70
CA LEU A 380 6.02 3.12 -3.35
C LEU A 380 6.04 2.59 -4.79
N ARG A 381 5.69 1.32 -4.99
CA ARG A 381 5.55 0.71 -6.33
C ARG A 381 4.64 1.50 -7.26
N HIS A 382 3.47 1.95 -6.77
CA HIS A 382 2.54 2.76 -7.58
C HIS A 382 3.17 4.08 -8.01
N CYS A 383 3.91 4.74 -7.11
CA CYS A 383 4.64 5.96 -7.42
C CYS A 383 5.76 5.72 -8.43
N CYS A 384 6.62 4.71 -8.21
CA CYS A 384 7.73 4.41 -9.11
C CYS A 384 7.26 4.07 -10.52
N LEU A 385 6.26 3.19 -10.64
CA LEU A 385 5.73 2.76 -11.93
C LEU A 385 5.18 3.93 -12.75
N ASN A 386 4.49 4.87 -12.11
CA ASN A 386 3.78 5.94 -12.82
C ASN A 386 4.57 7.24 -12.96
N LEU A 387 5.64 7.45 -12.19
CA LEU A 387 6.43 8.68 -12.19
C LEU A 387 7.86 8.51 -12.70
N LEU A 388 8.38 7.28 -12.62
CA LEU A 388 9.73 6.91 -13.03
C LEU A 388 9.73 5.82 -14.11
N ASP A 389 8.56 5.28 -14.47
CA ASP A 389 8.42 4.18 -15.44
C ASP A 389 9.21 2.92 -15.05
N VAL A 390 9.29 2.64 -13.75
CA VAL A 390 9.98 1.46 -13.21
C VAL A 390 9.07 0.68 -12.28
N ASP A 391 8.85 -0.60 -12.59
CA ASP A 391 8.24 -1.55 -11.67
C ASP A 391 9.29 -2.17 -10.75
N ILE A 392 9.44 -1.58 -9.57
CA ILE A 392 10.41 -2.03 -8.55
C ILE A 392 10.04 -3.37 -7.89
N GLN A 393 8.82 -3.86 -8.11
CA GLN A 393 8.26 -5.07 -7.47
C GLN A 393 7.63 -5.99 -8.53
N SER A 394 8.22 -6.08 -9.72
CA SER A 394 7.87 -7.09 -10.73
C SER A 394 8.33 -8.50 -10.33
N ALA A 395 9.31 -8.56 -9.42
CA ALA A 395 9.79 -9.75 -8.75
C ALA A 395 9.58 -9.60 -7.22
N ALA A 396 10.15 -10.51 -6.44
CA ALA A 396 10.16 -10.37 -4.98
C ALA A 396 10.81 -9.04 -4.57
N HIS A 397 10.38 -8.50 -3.43
CA HIS A 397 10.84 -7.21 -2.94
C HIS A 397 12.33 -7.22 -2.64
N ASN A 398 12.94 -6.03 -2.77
CA ASN A 398 14.35 -5.83 -2.47
C ASN A 398 14.51 -4.52 -1.69
N PRO A 399 14.98 -4.57 -0.43
CA PRO A 399 15.00 -3.39 0.44
C PRO A 399 15.99 -2.32 -0.05
N VAL A 400 17.07 -2.71 -0.74
CA VAL A 400 18.00 -1.75 -1.35
C VAL A 400 17.30 -0.98 -2.46
N THR A 401 16.54 -1.66 -3.31
CA THR A 401 15.76 -1.02 -4.38
C THR A 401 14.71 -0.08 -3.79
N ASP A 402 13.94 -0.53 -2.81
CA ASP A 402 12.84 0.25 -2.22
C ASP A 402 13.37 1.51 -1.51
N ALA A 403 14.50 1.39 -0.79
CA ALA A 403 15.16 2.54 -0.16
C ALA A 403 15.76 3.52 -1.20
N LYS A 404 16.38 3.02 -2.28
CA LYS A 404 16.90 3.86 -3.37
C LYS A 404 15.78 4.67 -4.02
N TYR A 405 14.71 4.00 -4.44
CA TYR A 405 13.62 4.68 -5.13
C TYR A 405 12.86 5.65 -4.24
N SER A 406 12.83 5.41 -2.92
CA SER A 406 12.35 6.39 -1.96
C SER A 406 13.18 7.68 -1.97
N LEU A 407 14.51 7.61 -1.96
CA LEU A 407 15.36 8.81 -2.10
C LEU A 407 15.23 9.47 -3.47
N MET A 408 15.13 8.69 -4.55
CA MET A 408 14.97 9.25 -5.90
C MET A 408 13.68 10.05 -6.02
N LEU A 409 12.56 9.49 -5.55
CA LEU A 409 11.27 10.18 -5.55
C LEU A 409 11.30 11.45 -4.69
N PHE A 410 11.88 11.36 -3.49
CA PHE A 410 12.02 12.54 -2.63
C PHE A 410 12.86 13.63 -3.29
N SER A 411 14.06 13.30 -3.78
CA SER A 411 14.94 14.26 -4.42
C SER A 411 14.30 14.91 -5.66
N LYS A 412 13.53 14.14 -6.43
CA LYS A 412 12.87 14.63 -7.65
C LYS A 412 11.70 15.59 -7.36
N TYR A 413 10.97 15.37 -6.26
CA TYR A 413 9.70 16.06 -6.02
C TYR A 413 9.66 16.97 -4.79
N LYS A 414 10.66 16.96 -3.89
CA LYS A 414 10.61 17.74 -2.64
C LYS A 414 10.43 19.26 -2.86
N GLU A 415 11.04 19.79 -3.92
CA GLU A 415 11.03 21.21 -4.29
C GLU A 415 10.00 21.54 -5.39
N SER A 416 9.13 20.59 -5.75
CA SER A 416 8.10 20.83 -6.77
C SER A 416 7.05 21.85 -6.31
N SER A 417 6.62 22.72 -7.23
CA SER A 417 5.55 23.68 -6.99
C SER A 417 4.20 22.97 -6.70
N PRO A 418 3.24 23.65 -6.04
CA PRO A 418 1.91 23.10 -5.82
C PRO A 418 1.22 22.62 -7.10
N GLN A 419 1.39 23.34 -8.21
CA GLN A 419 0.81 22.99 -9.51
C GLN A 419 1.43 21.71 -10.09
N MET A 420 2.76 21.55 -9.97
CA MET A 420 3.45 20.33 -10.38
C MET A 420 3.00 19.15 -9.51
N LEU A 421 2.95 19.33 -8.19
CA LEU A 421 2.47 18.29 -7.26
C LEU A 421 1.01 17.93 -7.53
N ARG A 422 0.15 18.91 -7.86
CA ARG A 422 -1.23 18.67 -8.31
C ARG A 422 -1.25 17.76 -9.53
N ALA A 423 -0.47 18.07 -10.57
CA ALA A 423 -0.41 17.26 -11.78
C ALA A 423 0.07 15.82 -11.50
N VAL A 424 1.11 15.67 -10.68
CA VAL A 424 1.65 14.37 -10.23
C VAL A 424 0.60 13.56 -9.49
N ARG A 425 -0.03 14.13 -8.46
CA ARG A 425 -1.05 13.46 -7.64
C ARG A 425 -2.28 13.09 -8.45
N ASP A 426 -2.69 13.95 -9.38
CA ASP A 426 -3.75 13.69 -10.33
C ASP A 426 -3.42 12.52 -11.26
N SER A 427 -2.20 12.47 -11.79
CA SER A 427 -1.71 11.35 -12.59
C SER A 427 -1.77 10.05 -11.80
N LEU A 428 -1.19 10.00 -10.59
CA LEU A 428 -1.24 8.83 -9.71
C LEU A 428 -2.67 8.40 -9.38
N HIS A 429 -3.56 9.35 -9.14
CA HIS A 429 -4.96 9.08 -8.83
C HIS A 429 -5.66 8.41 -10.00
N ARG A 430 -5.33 8.85 -11.22
CA ARG A 430 -5.88 8.38 -12.49
C ARG A 430 -5.33 7.01 -12.91
N SER A 431 -4.04 6.75 -12.70
CA SER A 431 -3.39 5.50 -13.06
C SER A 431 -4.10 4.22 -12.58
N ILE A 432 -3.87 3.10 -13.27
CA ILE A 432 -4.34 1.77 -12.83
C ILE A 432 -3.86 1.52 -11.41
N PRO A 433 -4.73 1.14 -10.47
CA PRO A 433 -4.25 0.78 -9.14
C PRO A 433 -3.34 -0.44 -9.22
N THR A 434 -2.12 -0.33 -8.71
CA THR A 434 -1.27 -1.49 -8.46
C THR A 434 -1.84 -2.28 -7.28
N ASN A 435 -2.22 -3.54 -7.49
CA ASN A 435 -2.64 -4.41 -6.40
C ASN A 435 -1.43 -4.73 -5.51
N SER A 436 -1.65 -4.73 -4.19
CA SER A 436 -0.63 -5.20 -3.25
C SER A 436 -0.44 -6.72 -3.39
N PHE A 437 0.76 -7.22 -3.08
CA PHE A 437 1.03 -8.66 -3.07
C PHE A 437 -0.01 -9.41 -2.22
N ALA A 438 -0.30 -8.92 -1.01
CA ALA A 438 -1.27 -9.55 -0.10
C ALA A 438 -2.73 -9.54 -0.60
N SER A 439 -3.07 -8.70 -1.58
CA SER A 439 -4.40 -8.71 -2.20
C SER A 439 -4.57 -9.89 -3.17
N GLY A 440 -3.51 -10.26 -3.89
CA GLY A 440 -3.49 -11.46 -4.74
C GLY A 440 -3.17 -12.74 -3.96
N ASN A 441 -2.29 -12.61 -2.96
CA ASN A 441 -1.76 -13.71 -2.14
C ASN A 441 -2.07 -13.46 -0.65
N PRO A 442 -3.33 -13.62 -0.21
CA PRO A 442 -3.72 -13.34 1.17
C PRO A 442 -3.10 -14.31 2.20
N VAL A 443 -2.56 -15.45 1.74
CA VAL A 443 -1.85 -16.45 2.53
C VAL A 443 -0.66 -16.98 1.74
N VAL A 444 0.53 -17.03 2.35
CA VAL A 444 1.75 -17.65 1.80
C VAL A 444 2.29 -18.62 2.84
N ASP A 445 2.65 -19.84 2.46
CA ASP A 445 3.14 -20.89 3.38
C ASP A 445 2.27 -21.09 4.64
N GLY A 446 0.95 -20.93 4.51
CA GLY A 446 0.02 -21.01 5.64
C GLY A 446 0.04 -19.82 6.61
N VAL A 447 0.83 -18.79 6.32
CA VAL A 447 0.91 -17.49 7.01
C VAL A 447 -0.02 -16.48 6.36
N CYS A 448 -0.88 -15.83 7.16
CA CYS A 448 -1.76 -14.78 6.66
C CYS A 448 -0.96 -13.48 6.40
N LEU A 449 -1.16 -12.87 5.24
CA LEU A 449 -0.59 -11.56 4.90
C LEU A 449 -1.59 -10.41 5.07
N SER A 450 -2.87 -10.72 5.25
CA SER A 450 -3.93 -9.75 5.49
C SER A 450 -5.06 -10.35 6.35
N PRO A 451 -5.99 -9.53 6.87
CA PRO A 451 -7.18 -10.03 7.55
C PRO A 451 -8.00 -11.02 6.71
N HIS A 452 -8.00 -10.86 5.38
CA HIS A 452 -8.68 -11.77 4.47
C HIS A 452 -8.09 -13.19 4.53
N GLY A 453 -6.78 -13.30 4.74
CA GLY A 453 -6.06 -14.57 4.82
C GLY A 453 -6.55 -15.51 5.92
N TYR A 454 -7.12 -14.99 7.02
CA TYR A 454 -7.58 -15.84 8.12
C TYR A 454 -8.69 -16.82 7.72
N ARG A 455 -9.50 -16.46 6.71
CA ARG A 455 -10.56 -17.34 6.19
C ARG A 455 -10.00 -18.51 5.37
N LEU A 456 -8.79 -18.34 4.83
CA LEU A 456 -8.15 -19.29 3.92
C LEU A 456 -7.05 -20.13 4.60
N LYS A 457 -6.60 -19.71 5.79
CA LYS A 457 -5.44 -20.30 6.49
C LYS A 457 -5.52 -21.81 6.70
N ASN A 458 -6.69 -22.36 7.02
CA ASN A 458 -6.83 -23.78 7.31
C ASN A 458 -6.63 -24.62 6.05
N ALA A 459 -7.21 -24.19 4.92
CA ALA A 459 -7.01 -24.84 3.64
C ALA A 459 -5.54 -24.74 3.19
N ALA A 460 -4.94 -23.54 3.31
CA ALA A 460 -3.54 -23.33 2.95
C ALA A 460 -2.59 -24.22 3.76
N ARG A 461 -2.79 -24.34 5.08
CA ARG A 461 -1.97 -25.22 5.94
C ARG A 461 -2.17 -26.70 5.64
N PHE A 462 -3.39 -27.11 5.31
CA PHE A 462 -3.65 -28.48 4.87
C PHE A 462 -2.89 -28.81 3.58
N ILE A 463 -2.96 -27.92 2.58
CA ILE A 463 -2.23 -28.08 1.32
C ILE A 463 -0.72 -28.13 1.58
N LEU A 464 -0.19 -27.22 2.42
CA LEU A 464 1.23 -27.20 2.76
C LEU A 464 1.68 -28.49 3.46
N ALA A 465 0.91 -28.97 4.43
CA ALA A 465 1.20 -30.23 5.11
C ALA A 465 1.20 -31.40 4.11
N TRP A 466 0.23 -31.44 3.20
CA TRP A 466 0.14 -32.46 2.17
C TRP A 466 1.32 -32.43 1.19
N LEU A 467 1.76 -31.24 0.76
CA LEU A 467 2.95 -31.07 -0.09
C LEU A 467 4.21 -31.59 0.62
N ARG A 468 4.42 -31.21 1.89
CA ARG A 468 5.59 -31.65 2.68
C ARG A 468 5.68 -33.17 2.81
N VAL A 469 4.56 -33.88 2.98
CA VAL A 469 4.55 -35.35 3.04
C VAL A 469 4.97 -35.98 1.71
N ARG A 470 4.64 -35.34 0.58
CA ARG A 470 4.96 -35.86 -0.77
C ARG A 470 6.34 -35.47 -1.28
N SER A 471 6.93 -34.41 -0.74
CA SER A 471 8.29 -33.98 -1.08
C SER A 471 9.39 -34.77 -0.35
N LEU A 472 9.03 -35.68 0.57
CA LEU A 472 10.01 -36.56 1.22
C LEU A 472 10.54 -37.57 0.19
N PRO A 473 11.87 -37.74 0.07
CA PRO A 473 12.43 -38.77 -0.79
C PRO A 473 11.94 -40.15 -0.32
N VAL A 474 11.43 -40.95 -1.25
CA VAL A 474 11.13 -42.37 -1.00
C VAL A 474 12.43 -43.04 -0.54
N PRO A 475 12.46 -43.77 0.60
CA PRO A 475 13.64 -44.52 1.00
C PRO A 475 14.03 -45.46 -0.14
N LYS A 476 15.27 -45.35 -0.63
CA LYS A 476 15.80 -46.35 -1.57
C LYS A 476 15.83 -47.68 -0.82
N GLU A 477 15.07 -48.67 -1.28
CA GLU A 477 15.20 -50.03 -0.77
C GLU A 477 16.66 -50.47 -0.98
N GLU A 478 17.35 -50.75 0.12
CA GLU A 478 18.65 -51.42 0.06
C GLU A 478 18.40 -52.82 -0.50
N HIS A 479 18.72 -53.02 -1.79
CA HIS A 479 18.87 -54.36 -2.34
C HIS A 479 19.94 -55.08 -1.53
N LYS A 480 19.50 -55.94 -0.61
CA LYS A 480 20.34 -56.99 -0.04
C LYS A 480 20.80 -57.86 -1.20
N VAL A 481 22.03 -57.65 -1.64
CA VAL A 481 22.79 -58.63 -2.41
C VAL A 481 22.89 -59.86 -1.50
N GLN A 482 22.14 -60.90 -1.83
CA GLN A 482 22.37 -62.22 -1.27
C GLN A 482 23.61 -62.77 -1.97
N ASP A 483 24.73 -62.78 -1.25
CA ASP A 483 25.89 -63.61 -1.61
C ASP A 483 25.49 -65.08 -1.44
N VAL A 484 25.29 -65.80 -2.56
CA VAL A 484 25.60 -67.23 -2.75
C VAL A 484 25.98 -67.48 -4.19
#